data_AF-A0A2W1JJ82-F1
#
_entry.id   AF-A0A2W1JJ82-F1
#
_cell.length_a   1.000
_cell.length_b   1.000
_cell.length_c   1.000
_cell.angle_alpha   90.00
_cell.angle_beta   90.00
_cell.angle_gamma   90.00
#
_symmetry.space_group_name_H-M   'P 1'
#
loop_
_entity.id
_entity.type
_entity.pdbx_description
1 polymer ?
#
loop_
_entity_poly.entity_id
_entity_poly.type
_entity_poly.pdbx_seq_one_letter_code
_entity_poly.pdbx_strand_id
1 'polypeptide(L)' 'MKKDHKKRTVFAPQSALDASAQEPANRVISVELAEDEDVQWIWMSLPEGTAYVSGYNIIKKKS' A
#
# COMPACT_ATOMS: atom_id res chain seq x y z
N MET A 1 -15.65 26.68 7.54
CA MET A 1 -15.83 25.51 6.64
C MET A 1 -14.58 24.66 6.75
N LYS A 2 -14.66 23.43 7.29
CA LYS A 2 -13.55 22.49 7.20
C LYS A 2 -13.47 22.09 5.73
N LYS A 3 -12.34 22.34 5.05
CA LYS A 3 -12.13 21.77 3.72
C LYS A 3 -12.05 20.26 3.96
N ASP A 4 -13.12 19.54 3.65
CA ASP A 4 -13.06 18.09 3.52
C ASP A 4 -12.09 17.80 2.38
N HIS A 5 -10.80 17.68 2.71
CA HIS A 5 -9.81 17.21 1.75
C HIS A 5 -10.24 15.81 1.34
N LYS A 6 -10.72 15.67 0.11
CA LYS A 6 -11.28 14.44 -0.41
C LYS A 6 -10.19 13.38 -0.39
N LYS A 7 -10.30 12.43 0.53
CA LYS A 7 -9.37 11.30 0.60
C LYS A 7 -9.78 10.23 -0.40
N ARG A 8 -8.79 9.59 -1.02
CA ARG A 8 -8.95 8.38 -1.83
C ARG A 8 -8.29 7.20 -1.14
N THR A 9 -8.94 6.05 -1.18
CA THR A 9 -8.34 4.80 -0.72
C THR A 9 -7.58 4.16 -1.88
N VAL A 10 -6.30 3.85 -1.67
CA VAL A 10 -5.48 3.11 -2.63
C VAL A 10 -5.14 1.76 -2.02
N PHE A 11 -5.41 0.69 -2.76
CA PHE A 11 -5.11 -0.68 -2.34
C PHE A 11 -3.65 -1.01 -2.62
N ALA A 12 -3.02 -1.72 -1.69
CA ALA A 12 -1.69 -2.25 -1.88
C ALA A 12 -1.70 -3.25 -3.06
N PRO A 13 -0.66 -3.26 -3.91
CA PRO A 13 -0.52 -4.27 -4.93
C PRO A 13 -0.54 -5.66 -4.30
N GLN A 14 -1.40 -6.54 -4.82
CA GLN A 14 -1.46 -7.93 -4.36
C GLN A 14 -0.32 -8.72 -4.98
N SER A 15 0.36 -9.50 -4.15
CA SER A 15 1.35 -10.49 -4.55
C SER A 15 0.66 -11.52 -5.46
N ALA A 16 1.21 -11.81 -6.64
CA ALA A 16 0.58 -12.68 -7.65
C ALA A 16 0.55 -14.18 -7.30
N LEU A 17 0.88 -14.55 -6.05
CA LEU A 17 0.94 -15.94 -5.62
C LEU A 17 -0.35 -16.32 -4.90
N ASP A 18 -0.79 -17.55 -5.19
CA ASP A 18 -2.06 -18.14 -4.83
C ASP A 18 -2.63 -17.66 -3.49
N ALA A 19 -3.95 -17.47 -3.44
CA ALA A 19 -4.71 -17.15 -2.22
C ALA A 19 -4.52 -18.14 -1.04
N SER A 20 -3.73 -19.20 -1.24
CA SER A 20 -3.31 -20.21 -0.26
C SER A 20 -1.96 -19.92 0.39
N ALA A 21 -1.14 -18.99 -0.14
CA ALA A 21 0.06 -18.54 0.54
C ALA A 21 -0.34 -17.68 1.75
N GLN A 22 0.01 -18.15 2.95
CA GLN A 22 -0.31 -17.48 4.20
C GLN A 22 0.53 -16.20 4.31
N GLU A 23 0.07 -15.12 3.69
CA GLU A 23 0.76 -13.84 3.75
C GLU A 23 0.83 -13.34 5.21
N PRO A 24 1.91 -12.63 5.59
CA PRO A 24 2.08 -12.15 6.96
C PRO A 24 0.93 -11.25 7.44
N ALA A 25 0.56 -11.38 8.71
CA ALA A 25 -0.52 -10.60 9.32
C ALA A 25 -0.23 -9.09 9.38
N ASN A 26 1.05 -8.70 9.30
CA ASN A 26 1.51 -7.32 9.28
C ASN A 26 1.53 -6.69 7.88
N ARG A 27 0.96 -7.34 6.86
CA ARG A 27 0.88 -6.76 5.51
C ARG A 27 -0.02 -5.52 5.47
N VAL A 28 0.33 -4.59 4.60
CA VAL A 28 -0.51 -3.43 4.32
C VAL A 28 -1.57 -3.81 3.28
N ILE A 29 -2.84 -3.51 3.54
CA ILE A 29 -3.95 -3.81 2.63
C ILE A 29 -4.30 -2.57 1.79
N SER A 30 -4.36 -1.41 2.41
CA SER A 30 -4.69 -0.14 1.75
C SER A 30 -4.19 1.06 2.56
N VAL A 31 -4.19 2.23 1.91
CA VAL A 31 -3.85 3.51 2.51
C VAL A 31 -4.83 4.58 2.02
N GLU A 32 -5.18 5.53 2.90
CA GLU A 32 -5.91 6.74 2.52
C GLU A 32 -4.94 7.86 2.16
N LEU A 33 -5.14 8.47 1.00
CA LEU A 33 -4.31 9.56 0.48
C LEU A 33 -5.17 10.80 0.22
N ALA A 34 -4.64 11.99 0.48
CA ALA A 34 -5.22 13.24 -0.03
C ALA A 34 -5.06 13.36 -1.57
N GLU A 35 -5.74 14.33 -2.17
CA GLU A 35 -5.71 14.53 -3.64
C GLU A 35 -4.32 14.83 -4.18
N ASP A 36 -3.48 15.54 -3.41
CA ASP A 36 -2.10 15.91 -3.74
C ASP A 36 -1.05 14.89 -3.24
N GLU A 37 -1.50 13.76 -2.74
CA GLU A 37 -0.64 12.69 -2.20
C GLU A 37 -0.61 11.45 -3.10
N ASP A 38 0.54 10.81 -3.09
CA ASP A 38 0.79 9.51 -3.67
C ASP A 38 1.43 8.56 -2.65
N VAL A 39 1.51 7.29 -3.01
CA VAL A 39 2.07 6.26 -2.13
C VAL A 39 3.29 5.61 -2.76
N GLN A 40 4.34 5.45 -1.96
CA GLN A 40 5.47 4.59 -2.27
C GLN A 40 5.38 3.35 -1.38
N TRP A 41 5.21 2.19 -2.01
CA TRP A 41 5.11 0.90 -1.33
C TRP A 41 6.48 0.38 -0.90
N ILE A 42 6.56 -0.12 0.34
CA ILE A 42 7.73 -0.82 0.86
C ILE A 42 7.46 -2.33 0.74
N TRP A 43 8.33 -3.01 0.00
CA TRP A 43 8.23 -4.43 -0.28
C TRP A 43 9.20 -5.21 0.60
N MET A 44 8.75 -6.35 1.10
CA MET A 44 9.61 -7.36 1.73
C MET A 44 9.49 -8.69 1.01
N SER A 45 10.63 -9.34 0.80
CA SER A 45 10.69 -10.70 0.26
C SER A 45 10.61 -11.72 1.37
N LEU A 46 9.79 -12.74 1.16
CA LEU A 46 9.71 -13.93 1.98
C LEU A 46 10.72 -14.97 1.48
N PRO A 47 11.18 -15.91 2.34
CA PRO A 47 12.14 -16.94 1.97
C PRO A 47 11.73 -17.79 0.78
N GLU A 48 10.43 -17.99 0.56
CA GLU A 48 9.85 -18.70 -0.58
C GLU A 48 9.92 -17.94 -1.92
N GLY A 49 10.47 -16.72 -1.94
CA GLY A 49 10.63 -15.90 -3.14
C GLY A 49 9.44 -14.99 -3.45
N THR A 50 8.35 -15.08 -2.68
CA THR A 50 7.22 -14.14 -2.72
C THR A 50 7.63 -12.78 -2.16
N ALA A 51 7.14 -11.68 -2.72
CA ALA A 51 7.25 -10.37 -2.08
C ALA A 51 5.87 -9.85 -1.69
N TYR A 52 5.76 -9.20 -0.53
CA TYR A 52 4.53 -8.58 -0.03
C TYR A 52 4.77 -7.13 0.38
N VAL A 53 3.71 -6.34 0.44
CA VAL A 53 3.77 -4.95 0.93
C VAL A 53 3.75 -4.94 2.45
N SER A 54 4.86 -4.55 3.05
CA SER A 54 5.03 -4.51 4.50
C SER A 54 4.87 -3.11 5.10
N GLY A 55 4.84 -2.08 4.25
CA GLY A 55 4.80 -0.70 4.67
C GLY A 55 4.59 0.26 3.49
N TYR A 56 4.52 1.55 3.81
CA TYR A 56 4.40 2.60 2.79
C TYR A 56 4.95 3.93 3.30
N ASN A 57 5.31 4.80 2.36
CA ASN A 57 5.52 6.22 2.58
C ASN A 57 4.48 7.02 1.78
N ILE A 58 3.87 8.02 2.42
CA ILE A 58 3.04 9.00 1.73
C ILE A 58 3.96 10.09 1.18
N ILE A 59 3.90 10.32 -0.13
CA ILE A 59 4.70 11.31 -0.85
C ILE A 59 3.80 12.34 -1.52
N LYS A 60 4.31 13.52 -1.84
CA LYS A 60 3.58 14.47 -2.68
C LYS A 60 3.61 14.04 -4.14
N LYS A 61 2.48 14.16 -4.83
CA LYS A 61 2.46 13.99 -6.29
C LYS A 61 3.36 15.04 -6.91
N LYS A 62 4.27 14.62 -7.79
CA LYS A 62 4.98 15.55 -8.65
C LYS A 62 3.98 16.06 -9.69
N SER A 63 3.72 17.38 -9.66
CA SER A 63 2.93 18.09 -10.67
C SER A 63 3.70 18.21 -11.98
#